data_AF-A0A496VBY8-F1
#
_entry.id   AF-A0A496VBY8-F1
#
_cell.length_a   1.000
_cell.length_b   1.000
_cell.length_c   1.000
_cell.angle_alpha   90.00
_cell.angle_beta   90.00
_cell.angle_gamma   90.00
#
_symmetry.space_group_name_H-M   'P 1'
#
loop_
_entity.id
_entity.type
_entity.pdbx_description
1 polymer ?
#
loop_
_entity_poly.entity_id
_entity_poly.type
_entity_poly.pdbx_seq_one_letter_code
_entity_poly.pdbx_strand_id
1 'polypeptide(L)'
;MKKRELTVDELVSMLRHSSVPTLLVEGSEDVMVYRWLKQHIKPLKASAIQCGGREKLLSVYQRRNEFSHLKTAFLADQDMYVFLGIPSDYSDIVWTAGYSIENDIYAGSTKLDDLLDEEELNDYKQLLEKIIEWFAFEVEEYKNGKRARIDIILLHNQPINVNETYISINYSDDNTYAQADLILRKDFNLPDQDLISEIKKDFKLKLRGKILFKVLSVYLNARKRMVKYKSEALYEIGAKPVDKHPYMKRLIVEINNKLGNIKQD
;
A
#
# COMPACT_ATOMS: atom_id res chain seq x y z
N MET A 1 -18.93 -17.54 -6.30
CA MET A 1 -19.68 -16.36 -6.79
C MET A 1 -18.82 -15.13 -6.59
N LYS A 2 -18.49 -14.39 -7.66
CA LYS A 2 -17.81 -13.09 -7.55
C LYS A 2 -18.80 -12.14 -6.85
N LYS A 3 -18.41 -11.53 -5.74
CA LYS A 3 -19.28 -10.58 -5.02
C LYS A 3 -19.58 -9.42 -5.97
N ARG A 4 -20.85 -9.09 -6.20
CA ARG A 4 -21.23 -7.94 -7.04
C ARG A 4 -20.67 -6.67 -6.39
N GLU A 5 -19.85 -5.95 -7.13
CA GLU A 5 -19.40 -4.62 -6.74
C GLU A 5 -20.52 -3.61 -6.98
N LEU A 6 -20.73 -2.72 -6.03
CA LEU A 6 -21.70 -1.64 -6.16
C LEU A 6 -21.16 -0.57 -7.10
N THR A 7 -22.04 0.04 -7.88
CA THR A 7 -21.71 1.25 -8.66
C THR A 7 -21.59 2.48 -7.76
N VAL A 8 -21.03 3.58 -8.28
CA VAL A 8 -20.99 4.86 -7.55
C VAL A 8 -22.39 5.32 -7.15
N ASP A 9 -23.37 5.22 -8.05
CA ASP A 9 -24.77 5.59 -7.77
C ASP A 9 -25.40 4.72 -6.68
N GLU A 10 -25.14 3.41 -6.71
CA GLU A 10 -25.64 2.48 -5.69
C GLU A 10 -25.01 2.77 -4.33
N LEU A 11 -23.70 3.06 -4.29
CA LEU A 11 -23.00 3.45 -3.06
C LEU A 11 -23.58 4.75 -2.49
N VAL A 12 -23.71 5.79 -3.31
CA VAL A 12 -24.26 7.09 -2.88
C VAL A 12 -25.71 6.93 -2.42
N SER A 13 -26.54 6.18 -3.15
CA SER A 13 -27.93 5.90 -2.78
C SER A 13 -28.02 5.17 -1.44
N MET A 14 -27.20 4.16 -1.21
CA MET A 14 -27.13 3.45 0.07
C MET A 14 -26.72 4.38 1.22
N LEU A 15 -25.72 5.24 1.01
CA LEU A 15 -25.26 6.20 2.03
C LEU A 15 -26.33 7.25 2.35
N ARG A 16 -27.08 7.72 1.34
CA ARG A 16 -28.19 8.68 1.50
C ARG A 16 -29.32 8.17 2.41
N HIS A 17 -29.48 6.86 2.51
CA HIS A 17 -30.52 6.23 3.32
C HIS A 17 -29.96 5.54 4.58
N SER A 18 -28.66 5.69 4.85
CA SER A 18 -27.99 5.13 6.02
C SER A 18 -27.97 6.13 7.17
N SER A 19 -28.12 5.65 8.40
CA SER A 19 -27.87 6.40 9.63
C SER A 19 -26.62 5.91 10.38
N VAL A 20 -25.92 4.91 9.83
CA VAL A 20 -24.77 4.27 10.47
C VAL A 20 -23.48 4.96 10.02
N PRO A 21 -22.67 5.52 10.94
CA PRO A 21 -21.37 6.10 10.59
C PRO A 21 -20.56 5.12 9.73
N THR A 22 -19.93 5.62 8.66
CA THR A 22 -19.36 4.73 7.64
C THR A 22 -17.94 5.12 7.26
N LEU A 23 -17.01 4.17 7.39
CA LEU A 23 -15.69 4.23 6.78
C LEU A 23 -15.76 3.70 5.35
N LEU A 24 -15.39 4.52 4.38
CA LEU A 24 -15.22 4.13 2.98
C LEU A 24 -13.74 3.90 2.70
N VAL A 25 -13.43 2.75 2.11
CA VAL A 25 -12.07 2.36 1.71
C VAL A 25 -12.03 2.02 0.22
N GLU A 26 -10.87 2.14 -0.41
CA GLU A 26 -10.71 1.82 -1.84
C GLU A 26 -11.07 0.36 -2.15
N GLY A 27 -10.37 -0.59 -1.55
CA GLY A 27 -10.46 -2.01 -1.91
C GLY A 27 -10.27 -2.96 -0.73
N SER A 28 -10.27 -4.25 -1.05
CA SER A 28 -10.16 -5.36 -0.09
C SER A 28 -8.84 -6.12 -0.16
N GLU A 29 -7.86 -5.62 -0.91
CA GLU A 29 -6.78 -6.46 -1.42
C GLU A 29 -5.99 -7.16 -0.31
N ASP A 30 -5.92 -6.58 0.88
CA ASP A 30 -5.46 -7.30 2.06
C ASP A 30 -6.58 -7.41 3.13
N VAL A 31 -7.16 -8.62 3.19
CA VAL A 31 -8.15 -9.03 4.22
C VAL A 31 -7.63 -8.72 5.62
N MET A 32 -6.31 -8.82 5.83
CA MET A 32 -5.66 -8.53 7.11
C MET A 32 -5.74 -7.06 7.49
N VAL A 33 -5.42 -6.14 6.58
CA VAL A 33 -5.51 -4.70 6.81
C VAL A 33 -6.96 -4.29 7.10
N TYR A 34 -7.91 -4.84 6.35
CA TYR A 34 -9.33 -4.57 6.56
C TYR A 34 -9.85 -5.15 7.89
N ARG A 35 -9.42 -6.36 8.27
CA ARG A 35 -9.72 -6.94 9.59
C ARG A 35 -9.17 -6.07 10.70
N TRP A 36 -7.94 -5.58 10.53
CA TRP A 36 -7.29 -4.68 11.46
C TRP A 36 -8.08 -3.37 11.61
N LEU A 37 -8.42 -2.69 10.50
CA LEU A 37 -9.25 -1.48 10.52
C LEU A 37 -10.57 -1.75 11.25
N LYS A 38 -11.24 -2.86 10.92
CA LYS A 38 -12.51 -3.27 11.52
C LYS A 38 -12.42 -3.43 13.04
N GLN A 39 -11.37 -4.05 13.56
CA GLN A 39 -11.21 -4.23 15.00
C GLN A 39 -11.16 -2.88 15.74
N HIS A 40 -10.55 -1.87 15.12
CA HIS A 40 -10.36 -0.55 15.74
C HIS A 40 -11.54 0.39 15.56
N ILE A 41 -12.36 0.22 14.52
CA ILE A 41 -13.59 1.01 14.33
C ILE A 41 -14.86 0.34 14.90
N LYS A 42 -14.81 -0.96 15.21
CA LYS A 42 -15.95 -1.70 15.80
C LYS A 42 -16.49 -1.05 17.09
N PRO A 43 -15.67 -0.51 18.00
CA PRO A 43 -16.17 0.25 19.15
C PRO A 43 -17.06 1.44 18.79
N LEU A 44 -16.91 1.97 17.57
CA LEU A 44 -17.65 3.14 17.08
C LEU A 44 -19.03 2.79 16.51
N LYS A 45 -19.40 1.51 16.46
CA LYS A 45 -20.61 1.02 15.76
C LYS A 45 -20.67 1.49 14.30
N ALA A 46 -19.50 1.71 13.69
CA ALA A 46 -19.38 2.15 12.31
C ALA A 46 -19.37 0.96 11.34
N SER A 47 -19.89 1.18 10.14
CA SER A 47 -19.77 0.27 9.01
C SER A 47 -18.47 0.55 8.23
N ALA A 48 -17.91 -0.46 7.58
CA ALA A 48 -16.79 -0.28 6.64
C ALA A 48 -17.16 -0.83 5.27
N ILE A 49 -17.11 0.03 4.25
CA ILE A 49 -17.57 -0.24 2.89
C ILE A 49 -16.42 -0.09 1.92
N GLN A 50 -16.26 -1.08 1.04
CA GLN A 50 -15.26 -1.07 -0.02
C GLN A 50 -15.88 -0.47 -1.29
N CYS A 51 -15.21 0.51 -1.89
CA CYS A 51 -15.71 1.21 -3.06
C CYS A 51 -15.38 0.50 -4.37
N GLY A 52 -14.40 -0.40 -4.38
CA GLY A 52 -13.96 -1.12 -5.58
C GLY A 52 -12.91 -0.36 -6.39
N GLY A 53 -12.00 0.33 -5.70
CA GLY A 53 -10.86 1.05 -6.28
C GLY A 53 -10.87 2.56 -5.96
N ARG A 54 -9.70 3.19 -6.14
CA ARG A 54 -9.46 4.62 -5.94
C ARG A 54 -10.46 5.50 -6.69
N GLU A 55 -10.64 5.27 -7.98
CA GLU A 55 -11.50 6.10 -8.83
C GLU A 55 -12.95 6.15 -8.31
N LYS A 56 -13.49 5.00 -7.90
CA LYS A 56 -14.83 4.93 -7.32
C LYS A 56 -14.89 5.61 -5.96
N LEU A 57 -13.89 5.40 -5.08
CA LEU A 57 -13.81 6.09 -3.79
C LEU A 57 -13.82 7.61 -3.95
N LEU A 58 -12.99 8.15 -4.85
CA LEU A 58 -12.91 9.58 -5.14
C LEU A 58 -14.21 10.10 -5.76
N SER A 59 -14.84 9.33 -6.64
CA SER A 59 -16.14 9.69 -7.23
C SER A 59 -17.25 9.77 -6.18
N VAL A 60 -17.29 8.85 -5.21
CA VAL A 60 -18.23 8.90 -4.08
C VAL A 60 -17.90 10.09 -3.17
N TYR A 61 -16.62 10.36 -2.92
CA TYR A 61 -16.16 11.49 -2.10
C TYR A 61 -16.58 12.85 -2.70
N GLN A 62 -16.49 13.01 -4.02
CA GLN A 62 -16.96 14.22 -4.70
C GLN A 62 -18.46 14.47 -4.51
N ARG A 63 -19.25 13.41 -4.30
CA ARG A 63 -20.69 13.45 -4.08
C ARG A 63 -21.10 13.45 -2.61
N ARG A 64 -20.15 13.62 -1.67
CA ARG A 64 -20.39 13.55 -0.22
C ARG A 64 -21.48 14.48 0.32
N ASN A 65 -21.72 15.59 -0.37
CA ASN A 65 -22.77 16.54 0.00
C ASN A 65 -24.18 15.93 -0.10
N GLU A 66 -24.38 14.91 -0.94
CA GLU A 66 -25.67 14.22 -1.07
C GLU A 66 -26.07 13.45 0.20
N PHE A 67 -25.10 13.08 1.04
CA PHE A 67 -25.30 12.35 2.29
C PHE A 67 -24.62 13.07 3.47
N SER A 68 -24.63 14.40 3.46
CA SER A 68 -24.01 15.26 4.49
C SER A 68 -24.53 15.04 5.92
N HIS A 69 -25.72 14.45 6.07
CA HIS A 69 -26.26 14.04 7.36
C HIS A 69 -25.53 12.85 7.98
N LEU A 70 -24.82 12.04 7.17
CA LEU A 70 -24.12 10.84 7.59
C LEU A 70 -22.66 11.17 7.97
N LYS A 71 -22.22 10.70 9.14
CA LYS A 71 -20.80 10.74 9.50
C LYS A 71 -20.03 9.74 8.64
N THR A 72 -19.08 10.24 7.86
CA THR A 72 -18.27 9.43 6.96
C THR A 72 -16.79 9.75 7.12
N ALA A 73 -15.97 8.71 6.98
CA ALA A 73 -14.53 8.82 6.82
C ALA A 73 -14.16 8.15 5.51
N PHE A 74 -13.25 8.75 4.73
CA PHE A 74 -12.71 8.18 3.51
C PHE A 74 -11.25 7.87 3.77
N LEU A 75 -10.82 6.64 3.53
CA LEU A 75 -9.44 6.20 3.67
C LEU A 75 -8.90 5.75 2.31
N ALA A 76 -7.76 6.32 1.93
CA ALA A 76 -7.11 6.09 0.65
C ALA A 76 -5.59 5.98 0.81
N ASP A 77 -4.98 5.21 -0.07
CA ASP A 77 -3.52 5.12 -0.19
C ASP A 77 -2.99 6.37 -0.88
N GLN A 78 -1.82 6.89 -0.54
CA GLN A 78 -1.26 8.04 -1.28
C GLN A 78 -0.92 7.66 -2.73
N ASP A 79 -0.56 6.40 -2.99
CA ASP A 79 0.03 5.96 -4.25
C ASP A 79 1.14 6.94 -4.68
N MET A 80 1.10 7.35 -5.95
CA MET A 80 2.03 8.31 -6.53
C MET A 80 1.84 9.75 -6.00
N TYR A 81 0.79 10.06 -5.23
CA TYR A 81 0.68 11.36 -4.58
C TYR A 81 1.78 11.58 -3.53
N VAL A 82 2.48 10.53 -3.09
CA VAL A 82 3.70 10.68 -2.27
C VAL A 82 4.80 11.47 -3.00
N PHE A 83 4.79 11.50 -4.34
CA PHE A 83 5.76 12.21 -5.18
C PHE A 83 5.20 13.47 -5.86
N LEU A 84 3.87 13.59 -5.98
CA LEU A 84 3.20 14.72 -6.65
C LEU A 84 2.57 15.72 -5.68
N GLY A 85 2.34 15.30 -4.44
CA GLY A 85 1.43 15.99 -3.51
C GLY A 85 -0.03 15.59 -3.74
N ILE A 86 -0.80 15.68 -2.67
CA ILE A 86 -2.24 15.40 -2.68
C ILE A 86 -2.98 16.64 -3.20
N PRO A 87 -3.89 16.52 -4.20
CA PRO A 87 -4.72 17.63 -4.63
C PRO A 87 -5.56 18.21 -3.48
N SER A 88 -5.64 19.54 -3.41
CA SER A 88 -6.35 20.27 -2.33
C SER A 88 -7.80 19.85 -2.16
N ASP A 89 -8.46 19.48 -3.26
CA ASP A 89 -9.87 19.07 -3.26
C ASP A 89 -10.12 17.77 -2.47
N TYR A 90 -9.06 17.04 -2.14
CA TYR A 90 -9.12 15.79 -1.37
C TYR A 90 -8.50 15.91 0.03
N SER A 91 -8.39 17.12 0.57
CA SER A 91 -7.80 17.38 1.90
C SER A 91 -8.54 16.68 3.05
N ASP A 92 -9.84 16.42 2.90
CA ASP A 92 -10.62 15.76 3.95
C ASP A 92 -10.60 14.22 3.86
N ILE A 93 -9.85 13.63 2.95
CA ILE A 93 -9.61 12.19 2.93
C ILE A 93 -8.51 11.87 3.96
N VAL A 94 -8.67 10.77 4.69
CA VAL A 94 -7.60 10.18 5.50
C VAL A 94 -6.66 9.46 4.56
N TRP A 95 -5.45 9.96 4.41
CA TRP A 95 -4.43 9.35 3.57
C TRP A 95 -3.48 8.51 4.40
N THR A 96 -2.93 7.45 3.83
CA THR A 96 -1.74 6.77 4.39
C THR A 96 -0.57 7.73 4.54
N ALA A 97 0.42 7.40 5.37
CA ALA A 97 1.61 8.24 5.53
C ALA A 97 2.60 7.96 4.39
N GLY A 98 2.77 6.69 4.03
CA GLY A 98 3.53 6.25 2.88
C GLY A 98 2.66 5.98 1.65
N TYR A 99 3.29 5.37 0.64
CA TYR A 99 2.70 5.02 -0.65
C TYR A 99 1.39 4.24 -0.49
N SER A 100 1.33 3.25 0.40
CA SER A 100 0.12 2.50 0.72
C SER A 100 0.02 2.14 2.20
N ILE A 101 -1.08 1.53 2.62
CA ILE A 101 -1.26 1.09 4.01
C ILE A 101 -0.24 0.01 4.42
N GLU A 102 0.24 -0.80 3.48
CA GLU A 102 1.37 -1.71 3.71
C GLU A 102 2.64 -0.94 4.07
N ASN A 103 2.88 0.24 3.49
CA ASN A 103 4.01 1.08 3.88
C ASN A 103 3.89 1.57 5.29
N ASP A 104 2.70 2.02 5.69
CA ASP A 104 2.46 2.44 7.07
C ASP A 104 2.83 1.27 7.98
N ILE A 105 2.27 0.07 7.77
CA ILE A 105 2.57 -1.16 8.54
C ILE A 105 4.07 -1.50 8.55
N TYR A 106 4.73 -1.45 7.40
CA TYR A 106 6.14 -1.82 7.28
C TYR A 106 7.02 -0.81 8.04
N ALA A 107 6.77 0.48 7.84
CA ALA A 107 7.58 1.56 8.38
C ALA A 107 7.44 1.72 9.91
N GLY A 108 6.26 1.44 10.47
CA GLY A 108 6.08 1.48 11.93
C GLY A 108 6.33 0.14 12.62
N SER A 109 6.66 -0.93 11.89
CA SER A 109 7.13 -2.16 12.51
C SER A 109 8.59 -2.07 12.92
N THR A 110 8.89 -2.53 14.13
CA THR A 110 10.27 -2.70 14.64
C THR A 110 10.77 -4.13 14.48
N LYS A 111 10.02 -5.01 13.81
CA LYS A 111 10.26 -6.46 13.84
C LYS A 111 10.44 -7.13 12.48
N LEU A 112 10.03 -6.50 11.40
CA LEU A 112 10.08 -7.13 10.08
C LEU A 112 11.52 -7.37 9.61
N ASP A 113 12.38 -6.37 9.73
CA ASP A 113 13.78 -6.48 9.32
C ASP A 113 14.58 -7.42 10.25
N ASP A 114 14.19 -7.51 11.54
CA ASP A 114 14.78 -8.43 12.54
C ASP A 114 14.60 -9.93 12.18
N LEU A 115 13.73 -10.25 11.21
CA LEU A 115 13.50 -11.63 10.77
C LEU A 115 14.62 -12.14 9.86
N LEU A 116 15.40 -11.25 9.23
CA LEU A 116 16.51 -11.60 8.36
C LEU A 116 17.77 -11.83 9.19
N ASP A 117 18.57 -12.83 8.81
CA ASP A 117 19.95 -12.92 9.33
C ASP A 117 20.86 -11.87 8.65
N GLU A 118 22.11 -11.77 9.09
CA GLU A 118 23.03 -10.74 8.60
C GLU A 118 23.35 -10.86 7.10
N GLU A 119 23.49 -12.10 6.59
CA GLU A 119 23.74 -12.37 5.17
C GLU A 119 22.51 -12.02 4.34
N GLU A 120 21.34 -12.48 4.77
CA GLU A 120 20.05 -12.18 4.13
C GLU A 120 19.76 -10.67 4.12
N LEU A 121 20.06 -9.96 5.20
CA LEU A 121 19.87 -8.52 5.29
C LEU A 121 20.78 -7.76 4.32
N ASN A 122 22.02 -8.22 4.14
CA ASN A 122 22.94 -7.62 3.18
C ASN A 122 22.46 -7.82 1.74
N ASP A 123 22.03 -9.03 1.39
CA ASP A 123 21.48 -9.32 0.06
C ASP A 123 20.17 -8.55 -0.18
N TYR A 124 19.29 -8.51 0.82
CA TYR A 124 18.03 -7.75 0.81
C TYR A 124 18.27 -6.27 0.47
N LYS A 125 19.27 -5.64 1.10
CA LYS A 125 19.62 -4.24 0.83
C LYS A 125 20.10 -4.03 -0.60
N GLN A 126 20.95 -4.90 -1.13
CA GLN A 126 21.42 -4.75 -2.51
C GLN A 126 20.30 -4.95 -3.53
N LEU A 127 19.39 -5.89 -3.29
CA LEU A 127 18.20 -6.06 -4.13
C LEU A 127 17.28 -4.85 -4.08
N LEU A 128 17.07 -4.29 -2.88
CA LEU A 128 16.32 -3.05 -2.71
C LEU A 128 16.90 -1.89 -3.50
N GLU A 129 18.21 -1.73 -3.58
CA GLU A 129 18.84 -0.64 -4.35
C GLU A 129 18.43 -0.70 -5.83
N LYS A 130 18.50 -1.90 -6.44
CA LYS A 130 18.08 -2.09 -7.83
C LYS A 130 16.59 -1.84 -8.04
N ILE A 131 15.76 -2.23 -7.06
CA ILE A 131 14.32 -1.98 -7.09
C ILE A 131 14.02 -0.49 -6.95
N ILE A 132 14.77 0.24 -6.12
CA ILE A 132 14.61 1.68 -5.93
C ILE A 132 14.97 2.42 -7.22
N GLU A 133 16.06 2.04 -7.90
CA GLU A 133 16.43 2.62 -9.19
C GLU A 133 15.33 2.42 -10.23
N TRP A 134 14.81 1.19 -10.36
CA TRP A 134 13.71 0.91 -11.26
C TRP A 134 12.43 1.69 -10.87
N PHE A 135 12.09 1.72 -9.59
CA PHE A 135 10.89 2.39 -9.12
C PHE A 135 10.97 3.91 -9.30
N ALA A 136 12.15 4.51 -9.09
CA ALA A 136 12.41 5.92 -9.37
C ALA A 136 12.15 6.24 -10.86
N PHE A 137 12.57 5.36 -11.78
CA PHE A 137 12.27 5.51 -13.19
C PHE A 137 10.76 5.44 -13.48
N GLU A 138 10.03 4.50 -12.87
CA GLU A 138 8.56 4.44 -13.02
C GLU A 138 7.86 5.69 -12.43
N VAL A 139 8.41 6.30 -11.38
CA VAL A 139 7.93 7.56 -10.81
C VAL A 139 8.16 8.73 -11.77
N GLU A 140 9.32 8.80 -12.44
CA GLU A 140 9.57 9.82 -13.47
C GLU A 140 8.65 9.67 -14.67
N GLU A 141 8.47 8.45 -15.15
CA GLU A 141 7.52 8.16 -16.24
C GLU A 141 6.12 8.62 -15.85
N TYR A 142 5.71 8.39 -14.60
CA TYR A 142 4.43 8.87 -14.08
C TYR A 142 4.34 10.40 -14.01
N LYS A 143 5.39 11.07 -13.51
CA LYS A 143 5.49 12.55 -13.50
C LYS A 143 5.39 13.13 -14.92
N ASN A 144 5.85 12.39 -15.92
CA ASN A 144 5.78 12.75 -17.34
C ASN A 144 4.44 12.35 -18.01
N GLY A 145 3.42 11.96 -17.22
CA GLY A 145 2.07 11.68 -17.71
C GLY A 145 1.89 10.27 -18.29
N LYS A 146 2.87 9.38 -18.14
CA LYS A 146 2.74 7.97 -18.56
C LYS A 146 2.13 7.13 -17.43
N ARG A 147 1.60 5.95 -17.79
CA ARG A 147 1.11 4.98 -16.79
C ARG A 147 2.31 4.34 -16.08
N ALA A 148 2.37 4.47 -14.77
CA ALA A 148 3.38 3.80 -13.95
C ALA A 148 3.15 2.28 -13.97
N ARG A 149 4.21 1.49 -14.16
CA ARG A 149 4.15 0.03 -14.07
C ARG A 149 4.77 -0.38 -12.76
N ILE A 150 3.94 -0.55 -11.74
CA ILE A 150 4.37 -0.68 -10.35
C ILE A 150 4.23 -2.11 -9.79
N ASP A 151 3.81 -3.06 -10.61
CA ASP A 151 3.67 -4.47 -10.25
C ASP A 151 4.90 -5.28 -10.68
N ILE A 152 5.68 -5.73 -9.70
CA ILE A 152 6.80 -6.64 -9.94
C ILE A 152 6.43 -8.09 -9.61
N ILE A 153 6.98 -9.03 -10.35
CA ILE A 153 7.00 -10.46 -10.02
C ILE A 153 8.42 -10.87 -9.69
N LEU A 154 8.59 -11.32 -8.44
CA LEU A 154 9.79 -11.97 -7.96
C LEU A 154 9.55 -13.48 -8.00
N LEU A 155 10.40 -14.21 -8.72
CA LEU A 155 10.32 -15.66 -8.82
C LEU A 155 10.91 -16.29 -7.55
N HIS A 156 10.07 -16.92 -6.74
CA HIS A 156 10.39 -17.39 -5.38
C HIS A 156 11.33 -18.61 -5.31
N ASN A 157 11.97 -19.00 -6.42
CA ASN A 157 12.56 -20.33 -6.59
C ASN A 157 14.00 -20.38 -7.12
N GLN A 158 14.65 -19.23 -7.30
CA GLN A 158 16.06 -19.19 -7.69
C GLN A 158 16.87 -18.57 -6.54
N PRO A 159 18.13 -19.00 -6.32
CA PRO A 159 19.03 -18.25 -5.45
C PRO A 159 19.05 -16.81 -5.95
N ILE A 160 18.73 -15.85 -5.08
CA ILE A 160 18.91 -14.43 -5.38
C ILE A 160 20.42 -14.20 -5.37
N ASN A 161 21.10 -14.53 -6.47
CA ASN A 161 22.38 -13.92 -6.73
C ASN A 161 22.05 -12.49 -7.14
N VAL A 162 22.38 -11.52 -6.28
CA VAL A 162 22.11 -10.10 -6.53
C VAL A 162 22.60 -9.69 -7.92
N ASN A 163 23.71 -10.27 -8.40
CA ASN A 163 24.28 -9.99 -9.72
C ASN A 163 23.54 -10.64 -10.89
N GLU A 164 22.66 -11.62 -10.64
CA GLU A 164 21.87 -12.36 -11.63
C GLU A 164 20.36 -12.32 -11.33
N THR A 165 19.92 -11.40 -10.46
CA THR A 165 18.51 -11.35 -10.06
C THR A 165 17.66 -10.76 -11.17
N TYR A 166 17.01 -11.65 -11.92
CA TYR A 166 15.96 -11.31 -12.87
C TYR A 166 14.69 -10.89 -12.11
N ILE A 167 14.36 -9.61 -12.09
CA ILE A 167 13.05 -9.13 -11.62
C ILE A 167 12.13 -9.03 -12.84
N SER A 168 11.26 -10.03 -13.02
CA SER A 168 10.23 -9.95 -14.05
C SER A 168 9.18 -8.90 -13.66
N ILE A 169 9.08 -7.82 -14.43
CA ILE A 169 8.03 -6.82 -14.27
C ILE A 169 6.83 -7.27 -15.12
N ASN A 170 5.61 -7.14 -14.60
CA ASN A 170 4.43 -7.43 -15.42
C ASN A 170 4.25 -6.29 -16.44
N TYR A 171 4.45 -6.58 -17.72
CA TYR A 171 4.32 -5.60 -18.80
C TYR A 171 2.98 -5.66 -19.53
N SER A 172 2.08 -6.58 -19.17
CA SER A 172 0.81 -6.77 -19.89
C SER A 172 -0.39 -6.82 -18.94
N ASP A 173 -1.48 -6.16 -19.33
CA ASP A 173 -2.82 -6.39 -18.77
C ASP A 173 -3.31 -7.86 -19.01
N ASP A 174 -2.57 -8.65 -19.82
CA ASP A 174 -2.87 -10.03 -20.24
C ASP A 174 -2.05 -11.14 -19.53
N ASN A 175 -1.55 -10.91 -18.30
CA ASN A 175 -0.92 -11.96 -17.48
C ASN A 175 0.28 -12.70 -18.15
N THR A 176 0.90 -12.12 -19.17
CA THR A 176 2.02 -12.75 -19.89
C THR A 176 3.33 -12.28 -19.27
N TYR A 177 3.96 -13.16 -18.49
CA TYR A 177 5.23 -12.88 -17.79
C TYR A 177 6.39 -12.83 -18.78
N ALA A 178 6.85 -11.64 -19.16
CA ALA A 178 8.15 -11.50 -19.79
C ALA A 178 9.22 -11.55 -18.68
N GLN A 179 10.11 -12.54 -18.74
CA GLN A 179 11.37 -12.48 -17.99
C GLN A 179 12.17 -11.32 -18.58
N ALA A 180 12.20 -10.20 -17.88
CA ALA A 180 13.07 -9.09 -18.22
C ALA A 180 14.03 -8.88 -17.05
N ASP A 181 15.29 -8.61 -17.34
CA ASP A 181 16.11 -7.86 -16.40
C ASP A 181 15.46 -6.49 -16.20
N LEU A 182 15.53 -5.95 -14.96
CA LEU A 182 15.02 -4.61 -14.61
C LEU A 182 15.44 -3.52 -15.62
N ILE A 183 16.61 -3.71 -16.24
CA ILE A 183 17.33 -2.75 -17.06
C ILE A 183 17.14 -3.01 -18.58
N LEU A 184 16.47 -4.09 -19.00
CA LEU A 184 16.30 -4.41 -20.43
C LEU A 184 15.10 -3.75 -21.12
N ARG A 185 14.45 -2.79 -20.46
CA ARG A 185 13.56 -1.86 -21.16
C ARG A 185 14.40 -1.03 -22.12
N LYS A 186 14.10 -1.07 -23.43
CA LYS A 186 14.78 -0.25 -24.45
C LYS A 186 14.73 1.25 -24.15
N ASP A 187 13.76 1.67 -23.33
CA ASP A 187 13.52 3.03 -22.89
C ASP A 187 13.92 3.29 -21.43
N PHE A 188 14.55 2.32 -20.74
CA PHE A 188 15.10 2.57 -19.42
C PHE A 188 16.24 3.57 -19.53
N ASN A 189 16.05 4.69 -18.86
CA ASN A 189 17.11 5.66 -18.60
C ASN A 189 17.31 5.71 -17.10
N LEU A 190 18.55 5.88 -16.67
CA LEU A 190 18.85 6.07 -15.26
C LEU A 190 18.08 7.31 -14.76
N PRO A 191 17.26 7.18 -13.72
CA PRO A 191 16.47 8.30 -13.23
C PRO A 191 17.34 9.30 -12.48
N ASP A 192 16.76 10.47 -12.21
CA ASP A 192 17.35 11.53 -11.41
C ASP A 192 17.89 10.99 -10.08
N GLN A 193 19.17 11.26 -9.84
CA GLN A 193 19.87 10.81 -8.64
C GLN A 193 19.28 11.42 -7.37
N ASP A 194 18.69 12.61 -7.46
CA ASP A 194 18.01 13.23 -6.33
C ASP A 194 16.75 12.45 -5.97
N LEU A 195 15.98 11.98 -6.96
CA LEU A 195 14.80 11.14 -6.74
C LEU A 195 15.18 9.76 -6.17
N ILE A 196 16.23 9.14 -6.68
CA ILE A 196 16.76 7.88 -6.12
C ILE A 196 17.15 8.08 -4.65
N SER A 197 17.91 9.15 -4.36
CA SER A 197 18.36 9.47 -3.01
C SER A 197 17.18 9.77 -2.07
N GLU A 198 16.17 10.47 -2.57
CA GLU A 198 14.93 10.76 -1.89
C GLU A 198 14.19 9.47 -1.50
N ILE A 199 13.99 8.54 -2.45
CA ILE A 199 13.32 7.26 -2.20
C ILE A 199 14.16 6.41 -1.25
N LYS A 200 15.48 6.33 -1.44
CA LYS A 200 16.39 5.54 -0.59
C LYS A 200 16.38 6.00 0.87
N LYS A 201 16.34 7.31 1.10
CA LYS A 201 16.31 7.89 2.46
C LYS A 201 15.07 7.46 3.26
N ASP A 202 13.94 7.23 2.59
CA ASP A 202 12.67 6.90 3.24
C ASP A 202 11.93 5.78 2.49
N PHE A 203 12.66 4.73 2.11
CA PHE A 203 12.14 3.70 1.22
C PHE A 203 10.95 2.94 1.82
N LYS A 204 10.90 2.84 3.16
CA LYS A 204 9.78 2.20 3.87
C LYS A 204 8.46 2.92 3.65
N LEU A 205 8.48 4.24 3.43
CA LEU A 205 7.29 5.03 3.11
C LEU A 205 7.13 5.30 1.61
N LYS A 206 8.22 5.41 0.84
CA LYS A 206 8.16 5.85 -0.57
C LYS A 206 8.10 4.72 -1.60
N LEU A 207 8.76 3.59 -1.35
CA LEU A 207 8.69 2.43 -2.26
C LEU A 207 7.41 1.66 -1.98
N ARG A 208 6.63 1.30 -3.00
CA ARG A 208 5.33 0.62 -2.84
C ARG A 208 5.39 -0.55 -1.83
N GLY A 209 4.54 -0.52 -0.80
CA GLY A 209 4.64 -1.43 0.34
C GLY A 209 4.49 -2.91 0.00
N LYS A 210 3.64 -3.25 -0.98
CA LYS A 210 3.54 -4.62 -1.51
C LYS A 210 4.87 -5.15 -2.05
N ILE A 211 5.70 -4.28 -2.63
CA ILE A 211 7.04 -4.64 -3.08
C ILE A 211 7.93 -4.96 -1.87
N LEU A 212 7.91 -4.12 -0.83
CA LEU A 212 8.69 -4.35 0.40
C LEU A 212 8.38 -5.71 1.02
N PHE A 213 7.09 -6.02 1.21
CA PHE A 213 6.67 -7.32 1.74
C PHE A 213 7.04 -8.47 0.81
N LYS A 214 6.96 -8.29 -0.51
CA LYS A 214 7.34 -9.33 -1.47
C LYS A 214 8.82 -9.62 -1.44
N VAL A 215 9.67 -8.59 -1.45
CA VAL A 215 11.14 -8.72 -1.36
C VAL A 215 11.52 -9.43 -0.06
N LEU A 216 10.97 -8.97 1.08
CA LEU A 216 11.19 -9.59 2.37
C LEU A 216 10.79 -11.08 2.34
N SER A 217 9.61 -11.38 1.79
CA SER A 217 9.09 -12.74 1.65
C SER A 217 9.99 -13.66 0.82
N VAL A 218 10.72 -13.15 -0.18
CA VAL A 218 11.63 -14.01 -0.98
C VAL A 218 12.75 -14.57 -0.10
N TYR A 219 13.36 -13.75 0.75
CA TYR A 219 14.42 -14.20 1.68
C TYR A 219 13.84 -15.08 2.78
N LEU A 220 12.74 -14.65 3.41
CA LEU A 220 12.10 -15.39 4.50
C LEU A 220 11.50 -16.74 4.07
N ASN A 221 11.33 -17.00 2.77
CA ASN A 221 10.87 -18.28 2.23
C ASN A 221 11.94 -19.04 1.44
N ALA A 222 13.19 -18.57 1.47
CA ALA A 222 14.29 -19.21 0.76
C ALA A 222 14.42 -20.69 1.14
N ARG A 223 14.86 -21.53 0.19
CA ARG A 223 14.95 -22.99 0.39
C ARG A 223 15.85 -23.37 1.58
N LYS A 224 16.87 -22.55 1.86
CA LYS A 224 17.83 -22.75 2.97
C LYS A 224 17.23 -22.50 4.36
N ARG A 225 16.12 -21.76 4.48
CA ARG A 225 15.50 -21.49 5.79
C ARG A 225 14.62 -22.65 6.26
N MET A 226 14.79 -23.00 7.53
CA MET A 226 13.91 -23.96 8.21
C MET A 226 12.54 -23.35 8.53
N VAL A 227 12.51 -22.09 8.98
CA VAL A 227 11.28 -21.36 9.29
C VAL A 227 10.93 -20.47 8.10
N LYS A 228 9.68 -20.55 7.66
CA LYS A 228 9.15 -19.84 6.51
C LYS A 228 7.95 -18.98 6.88
N TYR A 229 7.80 -17.84 6.23
CA TYR A 229 6.78 -16.85 6.56
C TYR A 229 5.85 -16.60 5.39
N LYS A 230 4.57 -16.92 5.54
CA LYS A 230 3.54 -16.51 4.58
C LYS A 230 3.33 -15.00 4.64
N SER A 231 2.92 -14.38 3.53
CA SER A 231 2.67 -12.93 3.47
C SER A 231 1.70 -12.44 4.54
N GLU A 232 0.66 -13.21 4.85
CA GLU A 232 -0.32 -12.87 5.88
C GLU A 232 0.30 -12.84 7.28
N ALA A 233 1.28 -13.71 7.55
CA ALA A 233 2.00 -13.73 8.81
C ALA A 233 2.91 -12.50 8.93
N LEU A 234 3.53 -12.04 7.83
CA LEU A 234 4.33 -10.81 7.83
C LEU A 234 3.46 -9.59 8.11
N TYR A 235 2.27 -9.49 7.51
CA TYR A 235 1.33 -8.43 7.85
C TYR A 235 0.91 -8.47 9.32
N GLU A 236 0.65 -9.65 9.88
CA GLU A 236 0.32 -9.76 11.31
C GLU A 236 1.50 -9.32 12.18
N ILE A 237 2.71 -9.79 11.91
CA ILE A 237 3.92 -9.38 12.64
C ILE A 237 4.12 -7.87 12.56
N GLY A 238 3.92 -7.28 11.38
CA GLY A 238 4.01 -5.84 11.16
C GLY A 238 2.96 -5.04 11.93
N ALA A 239 1.70 -5.49 11.90
CA ALA A 239 0.55 -4.73 12.38
C ALA A 239 0.19 -4.97 13.86
N LYS A 240 0.61 -6.09 14.48
CA LYS A 240 0.13 -6.51 15.82
C LYS A 240 0.47 -5.54 16.97
N PRO A 241 1.64 -4.87 17.04
CA PRO A 241 1.92 -3.92 18.12
C PRO A 241 1.40 -2.50 17.81
N VAL A 242 0.07 -2.34 17.62
CA VAL A 242 -0.57 -1.10 17.14
C VAL A 242 -0.26 0.13 18.01
N ASP A 243 -0.28 -0.02 19.34
CA ASP A 243 -0.04 1.12 20.25
C ASP A 243 1.37 1.70 20.13
N LYS A 244 2.30 0.92 19.55
CA LYS A 244 3.68 1.31 19.27
C LYS A 244 3.89 1.72 17.82
N HIS A 245 2.81 1.72 17.02
CA HIS A 245 2.87 1.95 15.60
C HIS A 245 2.35 3.36 15.24
N PRO A 246 3.25 4.33 14.99
CA PRO A 246 2.84 5.73 14.83
C PRO A 246 1.88 5.98 13.66
N TYR A 247 2.15 5.40 12.48
CA TYR A 247 1.33 5.65 11.29
C TYR A 247 -0.08 5.04 11.39
N MET A 248 -0.17 3.79 11.84
CA MET A 248 -1.47 3.15 12.10
C MET A 248 -2.26 3.84 13.20
N LYS A 249 -1.62 4.28 14.29
CA LYS A 249 -2.26 5.06 15.35
C LYS A 249 -2.82 6.38 14.80
N ARG A 250 -2.05 7.09 13.97
CA ARG A 250 -2.50 8.31 13.28
C ARG A 250 -3.76 8.06 12.46
N LEU A 251 -3.76 7.01 11.62
CA LEU A 251 -4.93 6.65 10.80
C LEU A 251 -6.17 6.42 11.66
N ILE A 252 -6.05 5.65 12.75
CA ILE A 252 -7.18 5.41 13.67
C ILE A 252 -7.70 6.71 14.26
N VAL A 253 -6.81 7.58 14.75
CA VAL A 253 -7.21 8.87 15.34
C VAL A 253 -7.95 9.73 14.31
N GLU A 254 -7.42 9.86 13.10
CA GLU A 254 -8.05 10.65 12.04
C GLU A 254 -9.41 10.07 11.61
N ILE A 255 -9.52 8.75 11.49
CA ILE A 255 -10.78 8.06 11.19
C ILE A 255 -11.80 8.29 12.31
N ASN A 256 -11.39 8.12 13.58
CA ASN A 256 -12.27 8.31 14.73
C ASN A 256 -12.80 9.75 14.83
N ASN A 257 -11.93 10.73 14.57
CA ASN A 257 -12.30 12.14 14.55
C ASN A 257 -13.37 12.43 13.48
N LYS A 258 -13.26 11.83 12.29
CA LYS A 258 -14.26 11.99 11.22
C LYS A 258 -15.57 11.25 11.50
N LEU A 259 -15.51 10.10 12.17
CA LEU A 259 -16.69 9.30 12.53
C LEU A 259 -17.41 9.76 13.81
N GLY A 260 -16.82 10.69 14.57
CA GLY A 260 -17.52 11.43 15.63
C GLY A 260 -17.45 10.84 17.04
N ASN A 261 -16.38 10.12 17.41
CA ASN A 261 -16.21 9.61 18.79
C ASN A 261 -15.03 10.27 19.55
N ILE A 262 -15.44 11.17 20.46
CA ILE A 262 -14.98 11.54 21.82
C ILE A 262 -13.47 11.67 22.15
N LYS A 263 -13.15 12.89 22.61
CA LYS A 263 -12.24 13.34 23.68
C LYS A 263 -11.09 12.40 24.07
N GLN A 264 -9.88 12.89 23.85
CA GLN A 264 -8.73 12.51 24.67
C GLN A 264 -8.91 13.18 26.04
N ASP A 265 -9.22 12.38 27.06
CA ASP A 265 -8.74 12.65 28.42
C ASP A 265 -7.28 12.19 28.50
#